data_AF-A0A090IXR8-F1
#
_entry.id   AF-A0A090IXR8-F1
#
_cell.length_a   1.000
_cell.length_b   1.000
_cell.length_c   1.000
_cell.angle_alpha   90.00
_cell.angle_beta   90.00
_cell.angle_gamma   90.00
#
_symmetry.space_group_name_H-M   'P 1'
#
loop_
_entity.id
_entity.type
_entity.pdbx_description
1 polymer ?
#
loop_
_entity_poly.entity_id
_entity_poly.type
_entity_poly.pdbx_seq_one_letter_code
_entity_poly.pdbx_strand_id
1 'polypeptide(L)'
;MPVLTYVYEDAGTSRYTDHDQLFKELIHTFFAEFLELFFPEVHKYIDFSAIRPLSEEVFTDLLGGESRRADIVIEATLKGEETILIIHVEPQSYYQANFHERMYLYFSLLYNKYRKPILPIAVFTYDKNYNEKNEFSMSFPFFHVLSFQFLTLTLRKLRWRDFIHSNNPVAAALLCKMGFTEAKRVEVKKEFLRMLVRMQLDPARQRLIYGFLKGI
;
A
#
# COMPACT_ATOMS: atom_id res chain seq x y z
N MET A 1 1.29 44.29 26.94
CA MET A 1 1.49 44.58 25.50
C MET A 1 1.54 43.25 24.76
N PRO A 2 0.69 43.01 23.76
CA PRO A 2 0.56 41.70 23.13
C PRO A 2 1.63 41.52 22.03
N VAL A 3 2.25 40.34 21.99
CA VAL A 3 3.12 39.92 20.88
C VAL A 3 2.24 39.13 19.91
N LEU A 4 2.10 39.63 18.69
CA LEU A 4 1.45 38.95 17.58
C LEU A 4 2.08 37.58 17.35
N THR A 5 1.31 36.52 17.50
CA THR A 5 1.64 35.18 16.99
C THR A 5 1.22 35.14 15.53
N TYR A 6 2.20 35.22 14.63
CA TYR A 6 1.99 34.90 13.22
C TYR A 6 1.72 33.40 13.11
N VAL A 7 0.52 33.06 12.64
CA VAL A 7 0.17 31.73 12.16
C VAL A 7 1.00 31.49 10.90
N TYR A 8 2.02 30.65 10.99
CA TYR A 8 2.61 30.05 9.80
C TYR A 8 1.63 28.98 9.31
N GLU A 9 0.87 29.33 8.27
CA GLU A 9 0.18 28.36 7.43
C GLU A 9 1.26 27.52 6.72
N ASP A 10 1.42 26.29 7.17
CA ASP A 10 2.37 25.32 6.61
C ASP A 10 1.87 24.84 5.24
N ALA A 11 2.37 25.44 4.17
CA ALA A 11 2.11 25.03 2.79
C ALA A 11 2.75 23.67 2.42
N GLY A 12 3.46 23.00 3.34
CA GLY A 12 4.12 21.71 3.14
C GLY A 12 3.23 20.48 3.34
N THR A 13 2.09 20.60 4.02
CA THR A 13 1.25 19.47 4.45
C THR A 13 0.27 18.97 3.37
N SER A 14 0.08 19.72 2.28
CA SER A 14 -0.93 19.41 1.26
C SER A 14 -0.50 18.35 0.23
N ARG A 15 0.79 18.24 -0.10
CA ARG A 15 1.29 17.33 -1.15
C ARG A 15 1.42 15.87 -0.72
N TYR A 16 1.87 15.63 0.52
CA TYR A 16 2.06 14.27 1.04
C TYR A 16 0.71 13.56 1.21
N THR A 17 -0.28 14.29 1.72
CA THR A 17 -1.65 13.80 1.92
C THR A 17 -2.34 13.41 0.62
N ASP A 18 -2.06 14.11 -0.50
CA ASP A 18 -2.64 13.82 -1.82
C ASP A 18 -2.11 12.51 -2.41
N HIS A 19 -0.80 12.24 -2.29
CA HIS A 19 -0.19 11.02 -2.83
C HIS A 19 -0.56 9.75 -2.08
N ASP A 20 -0.60 9.81 -0.75
CA ASP A 20 -1.01 8.66 0.07
C ASP A 20 -2.50 8.35 -0.12
N GLN A 21 -3.34 9.39 -0.20
CA GLN A 21 -4.76 9.24 -0.50
C GLN A 21 -4.98 8.63 -1.90
N LEU A 22 -4.24 9.11 -2.91
CA LEU A 22 -4.32 8.58 -4.26
C LEU A 22 -3.89 7.11 -4.34
N PHE A 23 -2.87 6.72 -3.57
CA PHE A 23 -2.45 5.31 -3.45
C PHE A 23 -3.54 4.45 -2.83
N LYS A 24 -4.19 4.90 -1.74
CA LYS A 24 -5.32 4.19 -1.14
C LYS A 24 -6.47 4.02 -2.11
N GLU A 25 -6.85 5.09 -2.80
CA GLU A 25 -7.92 5.07 -3.80
C GLU A 25 -7.59 4.11 -4.96
N LEU A 26 -6.33 4.07 -5.39
CA LEU A 26 -5.85 3.10 -6.38
C LEU A 26 -6.06 1.66 -5.90
N ILE A 27 -5.63 1.31 -4.68
CA ILE A 27 -5.78 -0.06 -4.17
C ILE A 27 -7.25 -0.41 -3.95
N HIS A 28 -8.08 0.49 -3.44
CA HIS A 28 -9.52 0.23 -3.29
C HIS A 28 -10.23 0.03 -4.63
N THR A 29 -9.84 0.80 -5.65
CA THR A 29 -10.46 0.72 -6.98
C THR A 29 -10.00 -0.50 -7.78
N PHE A 30 -8.74 -0.88 -7.63
CA PHE A 30 -8.08 -1.92 -8.44
C PHE A 30 -7.48 -3.02 -7.57
N PHE A 31 -8.20 -3.44 -6.53
CA PHE A 31 -7.69 -4.38 -5.54
C PHE A 31 -7.34 -5.75 -6.15
N ALA A 32 -8.20 -6.25 -7.05
CA ALA A 32 -7.97 -7.51 -7.75
C ALA A 32 -6.72 -7.41 -8.64
N GLU A 33 -6.61 -6.35 -9.44
CA GLU A 33 -5.47 -6.09 -10.30
C GLU A 33 -4.17 -5.87 -9.51
N PHE A 34 -4.24 -5.29 -8.30
CA PHE A 34 -3.09 -5.17 -7.41
C PHE A 34 -2.58 -6.53 -6.94
N LEU A 35 -3.47 -7.41 -6.47
CA LEU A 35 -3.09 -8.76 -6.07
C LEU A 35 -2.64 -9.59 -7.27
N GLU A 36 -3.30 -9.48 -8.42
CA GLU A 36 -2.90 -10.17 -9.65
C GLU A 36 -1.45 -9.83 -10.02
N LEU A 37 -1.10 -8.56 -9.93
CA LEU A 37 0.21 -8.06 -10.36
C LEU A 37 1.35 -8.41 -9.40
N PHE A 38 1.13 -8.26 -8.10
CA PHE A 38 2.22 -8.33 -7.11
C PHE A 38 2.15 -9.57 -6.21
N PHE A 39 0.98 -10.19 -6.08
CA PHE A 39 0.75 -11.35 -5.22
C PHE A 39 -0.11 -12.40 -5.95
N PRO A 40 0.33 -12.91 -7.12
CA PRO A 40 -0.48 -13.77 -7.99
C PRO A 40 -0.96 -15.04 -7.28
N GLU A 41 -0.15 -15.60 -6.38
CA GLU A 41 -0.55 -16.73 -5.55
C GLU A 41 -1.72 -16.38 -4.62
N VAL A 42 -1.74 -15.19 -4.02
CA VAL A 42 -2.88 -14.72 -3.22
C VAL A 42 -4.09 -14.53 -4.13
N HIS A 43 -3.93 -13.81 -5.24
CA HIS A 43 -5.02 -13.53 -6.20
C HIS A 43 -5.73 -14.80 -6.69
N LYS A 44 -4.98 -15.90 -6.89
CA LYS A 44 -5.53 -17.19 -7.32
C LYS A 44 -6.62 -17.69 -6.37
N TYR A 45 -6.48 -17.48 -5.06
CA TYR A 45 -7.37 -18.01 -4.02
C TYR A 45 -8.41 -17.02 -3.50
N ILE A 46 -8.44 -15.76 -3.94
CA ILE A 46 -9.42 -14.78 -3.47
C ILE A 46 -10.63 -14.71 -4.42
N ASP A 47 -11.83 -14.84 -3.88
CA ASP A 47 -13.08 -14.52 -4.58
C ASP A 47 -13.34 -13.01 -4.54
N PHE A 48 -13.21 -12.37 -5.71
CA PHE A 48 -13.39 -10.93 -5.86
C PHE A 48 -14.85 -10.51 -6.10
N SER A 49 -15.79 -11.46 -6.23
CA SER A 49 -17.21 -11.14 -6.40
C SER A 49 -17.84 -10.55 -5.13
N ALA A 50 -17.24 -10.83 -3.97
CA ALA A 50 -17.68 -10.37 -2.66
C ALA A 50 -16.51 -9.82 -1.84
N ILE A 51 -16.01 -8.64 -2.24
CA ILE A 51 -15.06 -7.86 -1.44
C ILE A 51 -15.79 -6.76 -0.67
N ARG A 52 -15.41 -6.57 0.59
CA ARG A 52 -15.96 -5.51 1.45
C ARG A 52 -14.83 -4.74 2.11
N PRO A 53 -14.59 -3.48 1.69
CA PRO A 53 -13.75 -2.57 2.46
C PRO A 53 -14.32 -2.45 3.88
N LEU A 54 -13.48 -2.72 4.88
CA LEU A 54 -13.82 -2.49 6.28
C LEU A 54 -13.47 -1.05 6.63
N SER A 55 -14.28 -0.41 7.47
CA SER A 55 -14.01 0.97 7.91
C SER A 55 -12.61 1.03 8.52
N GLU A 56 -11.83 2.01 8.06
CA GLU A 56 -10.55 2.37 8.65
C GLU A 56 -10.79 2.71 10.13
N GLU A 57 -10.19 1.94 11.04
CA GLU A 57 -10.15 2.36 12.44
C GLU A 57 -9.00 3.34 12.64
N VAL A 58 -9.27 4.37 13.42
CA VAL A 58 -8.24 5.26 13.94
C VAL A 58 -7.61 4.53 15.12
N PHE A 59 -6.40 3.99 14.95
CA PHE A 59 -5.63 3.41 16.07
C PHE A 59 -4.96 4.50 16.92
N THR A 60 -5.69 5.60 17.15
CA THR A 60 -5.23 6.90 17.65
C THR A 60 -4.48 6.83 18.96
N ASP A 61 -4.90 5.94 19.86
CA ASP A 61 -4.52 6.05 21.27
C ASP A 61 -3.46 5.03 21.72
N LEU A 62 -3.10 4.05 20.88
CA LEU A 62 -2.28 2.91 21.30
C LEU A 62 -0.81 2.98 20.85
N LEU A 63 -0.45 3.86 19.90
CA LEU A 63 0.88 3.86 19.25
C LEU A 63 1.71 5.15 19.46
N GLY A 64 1.37 6.00 20.43
CA GLY A 64 2.23 7.11 20.84
C GLY A 64 2.14 8.37 19.97
N GLY A 65 0.92 8.80 19.63
CA GLY A 65 0.63 10.20 19.31
C GLY A 65 0.57 10.60 17.84
N GLU A 66 0.93 9.72 16.89
CA GLU A 66 0.57 9.92 15.49
C GLU A 66 -0.68 9.09 15.15
N SER A 67 -1.81 9.78 15.01
CA SER A 67 -3.03 9.21 14.44
C SER A 67 -2.73 8.70 13.03
N ARG A 68 -2.61 7.39 12.87
CA ARG A 68 -2.60 6.74 11.55
C ARG A 68 -3.76 5.77 11.49
N ARG A 69 -4.61 5.99 10.50
CA ARG A 69 -5.70 5.07 10.15
C ARG A 69 -5.08 3.81 9.59
N ALA A 70 -5.62 2.63 9.90
CA ALA A 70 -5.25 1.42 9.17
C ALA A 70 -5.46 1.70 7.67
N ASP A 71 -4.42 1.63 6.86
CA ASP A 71 -4.45 2.34 5.59
C ASP A 71 -5.42 1.71 4.59
N ILE A 72 -5.45 0.39 4.46
CA ILE A 72 -6.43 -0.35 3.65
C ILE A 72 -6.74 -1.68 4.35
N VAL A 73 -8.01 -1.92 4.67
CA VAL A 73 -8.48 -3.18 5.27
C VAL A 73 -9.65 -3.70 4.45
N ILE A 74 -9.48 -4.86 3.81
CA ILE A 74 -10.47 -5.44 2.91
C ILE A 74 -10.83 -6.84 3.41
N GLU A 75 -12.12 -7.08 3.60
CA GLU A 75 -12.64 -8.41 3.81
C GLU A 75 -12.94 -9.07 2.47
N ALA A 76 -12.53 -10.33 2.31
CA ALA A 76 -12.77 -11.13 1.12
C ALA A 76 -13.01 -12.60 1.50
N THR A 77 -13.43 -13.40 0.53
CA THR A 77 -13.68 -14.84 0.70
C THR A 77 -12.62 -15.65 -0.03
N LEU A 78 -12.20 -16.78 0.53
CA LEU A 78 -11.36 -17.75 -0.20
C LEU A 78 -12.19 -18.53 -1.22
N LYS A 79 -11.69 -18.69 -2.46
CA LYS A 79 -12.38 -19.44 -3.51
C LYS A 79 -12.59 -20.89 -3.07
N GLY A 80 -13.82 -21.37 -3.21
CA GLY A 80 -14.18 -22.75 -2.89
C GLY A 80 -14.30 -23.03 -1.40
N GLU A 81 -14.18 -22.01 -0.55
CA GLU A 81 -14.38 -22.10 0.90
C GLU A 81 -15.39 -21.03 1.37
N GLU A 82 -16.04 -21.26 2.51
CA GLU A 82 -16.82 -20.21 3.20
C GLU A 82 -15.92 -19.33 4.09
N THR A 83 -14.60 -19.54 4.04
CA THR A 83 -13.63 -18.84 4.88
C THR A 83 -13.50 -17.38 4.45
N ILE A 84 -13.92 -16.47 5.35
CA ILE A 84 -13.74 -15.03 5.20
C ILE A 84 -12.41 -14.62 5.84
N LEU A 85 -11.54 -13.94 5.09
CA LEU A 85 -10.30 -13.36 5.60
C LEU A 85 -10.27 -11.85 5.44
N ILE A 86 -9.38 -11.22 6.20
CA ILE A 86 -9.04 -9.81 6.08
C ILE A 86 -7.67 -9.69 5.40
N ILE A 87 -7.58 -8.83 4.39
CA ILE A 87 -6.32 -8.41 3.80
C ILE A 87 -6.05 -6.99 4.30
N HIS A 88 -4.95 -6.84 5.05
CA HIS A 88 -4.49 -5.55 5.56
C HIS A 88 -3.29 -5.11 4.72
N VAL A 89 -3.40 -3.96 4.06
CA VAL A 89 -2.31 -3.36 3.30
C VAL A 89 -1.85 -2.08 3.99
N GLU A 90 -0.56 -2.03 4.32
CA GLU A 90 0.11 -0.89 4.95
C GLU A 90 1.13 -0.29 3.97
N PRO A 91 0.81 0.80 3.26
CA PRO A 91 1.79 1.59 2.53
C PRO A 91 2.74 2.31 3.49
N GLN A 92 4.00 2.44 3.07
CA GLN A 92 5.04 3.10 3.86
C GLN A 92 5.95 3.90 2.93
N SER A 93 5.88 5.23 3.05
CA SER A 93 6.58 6.18 2.17
C SER A 93 7.93 6.67 2.70
N TYR A 94 8.31 6.29 3.93
CA TYR A 94 9.58 6.63 4.57
C TYR A 94 10.12 5.48 5.42
N TYR A 95 11.41 5.46 5.71
CA TYR A 95 11.98 4.41 6.55
C TYR A 95 11.58 4.59 8.01
N GLN A 96 11.19 3.49 8.68
CA GLN A 96 10.95 3.44 10.12
C GLN A 96 11.53 2.14 10.70
N ALA A 97 12.46 2.26 11.63
CA ALA A 97 13.19 1.09 12.18
C ALA A 97 12.26 0.04 12.79
N ASN A 98 11.18 0.46 13.46
CA ASN A 98 10.25 -0.43 14.17
C ASN A 98 8.99 -0.74 13.33
N PHE A 99 9.05 -0.62 12.00
CA PHE A 99 7.90 -0.87 11.13
C PHE A 99 7.31 -2.29 11.29
N HIS A 100 8.17 -3.30 11.42
CA HIS A 100 7.78 -4.71 11.57
C HIS A 100 7.01 -4.97 12.88
N GLU A 101 7.40 -4.32 13.98
CA GLU A 101 6.65 -4.35 15.23
C GLU A 101 5.29 -3.65 15.07
N ARG A 102 5.24 -2.51 14.36
CA ARG A 102 3.97 -1.84 14.05
C ARG A 102 3.01 -2.73 13.28
N MET A 103 3.50 -3.48 12.28
CA MET A 103 2.69 -4.45 11.54
C MET A 103 2.09 -5.51 12.46
N TYR A 104 2.86 -6.01 13.44
CA TYR A 104 2.34 -6.95 14.44
C TYR A 104 1.26 -6.33 15.33
N LEU A 105 1.43 -5.07 15.74
CA LEU A 105 0.44 -4.36 16.56
C LEU A 105 -0.87 -4.15 15.80
N TYR A 106 -0.81 -3.73 14.52
CA TYR A 106 -1.99 -3.61 13.67
C TYR A 106 -2.69 -4.94 13.45
N PHE A 107 -1.93 -6.00 13.14
CA PHE A 107 -2.48 -7.35 13.04
C PHE A 107 -3.22 -7.75 14.33
N SER A 108 -2.61 -7.51 15.49
CA SER A 108 -3.18 -7.89 16.79
C SER A 108 -4.48 -7.15 17.09
N LEU A 109 -4.56 -5.86 16.76
CA LEU A 109 -5.77 -5.05 16.95
C LEU A 109 -6.89 -5.49 16.01
N LEU A 110 -6.59 -5.69 14.73
CA LEU A 110 -7.56 -6.19 13.74
C LEU A 110 -8.07 -7.58 14.13
N TYR A 111 -7.17 -8.48 14.56
CA TYR A 111 -7.56 -9.83 14.97
C TYR A 111 -8.41 -9.81 16.23
N ASN A 112 -8.07 -8.97 17.22
CA ASN A 112 -8.86 -8.82 18.43
C ASN A 112 -10.31 -8.39 18.12
N LYS A 113 -10.48 -7.46 17.18
CA LYS A 113 -11.78 -6.94 16.76
C LYS A 113 -12.59 -7.94 15.93
N TYR A 114 -12.02 -8.40 14.82
CA TYR A 114 -12.79 -9.14 13.81
C TYR A 114 -12.79 -10.65 14.01
N ARG A 115 -11.78 -11.19 14.71
CA ARG A 115 -11.62 -12.64 14.96
C ARG A 115 -11.65 -13.48 13.67
N LYS A 116 -11.04 -12.96 12.61
CA LYS A 116 -10.90 -13.60 11.29
C LYS A 116 -9.43 -13.77 10.94
N PRO A 117 -9.07 -14.76 10.11
CA PRO A 117 -7.73 -14.84 9.51
C PRO A 117 -7.34 -13.53 8.83
N ILE A 118 -6.08 -13.11 8.97
CA ILE A 118 -5.59 -11.85 8.39
C ILE A 118 -4.33 -12.12 7.58
N LEU A 119 -4.29 -11.61 6.35
CA LEU A 119 -3.11 -11.54 5.52
C LEU A 119 -2.54 -10.10 5.54
N PRO A 120 -1.46 -9.85 6.30
CA PRO A 120 -0.79 -8.56 6.33
C PRO A 120 0.17 -8.39 5.13
N ILE A 121 0.10 -7.22 4.50
CA ILE A 121 0.93 -6.83 3.36
C ILE A 121 1.51 -5.44 3.61
N ALA A 122 2.82 -5.29 3.52
CA ALA A 122 3.50 -4.00 3.56
C ALA A 122 3.92 -3.56 2.14
N VAL A 123 3.63 -2.31 1.78
CA VAL A 123 4.02 -1.72 0.49
C VAL A 123 4.96 -0.55 0.69
N PHE A 124 6.23 -0.71 0.33
CA PHE A 124 7.25 0.31 0.49
C PHE A 124 7.41 1.15 -0.78
N THR A 125 7.27 2.48 -0.63
CA THR A 125 7.23 3.44 -1.75
C THR A 125 8.30 4.54 -1.69
N TYR A 126 9.26 4.44 -0.77
CA TYR A 126 10.38 5.38 -0.65
C TYR A 126 11.42 5.24 -1.79
N ASP A 127 12.25 6.27 -1.97
CA ASP A 127 13.18 6.36 -3.11
C ASP A 127 14.52 5.60 -2.94
N LYS A 128 14.80 5.11 -1.73
CA LYS A 128 16.04 4.40 -1.36
C LYS A 128 15.81 2.91 -1.14
N ASN A 129 16.80 2.08 -1.44
CA ASN A 129 16.71 0.65 -1.15
C ASN A 129 17.13 0.39 0.31
N TYR A 130 16.20 -0.14 1.10
CA TYR A 130 16.46 -0.66 2.44
C TYR A 130 16.32 -2.20 2.45
N ASN A 131 16.93 -2.82 3.46
CA ASN A 131 16.71 -4.23 3.77
C ASN A 131 15.62 -4.35 4.83
N GLU A 132 14.36 -4.19 4.40
CA GLU A 132 13.22 -4.25 5.31
C GLU A 132 13.04 -5.64 5.86
N LYS A 133 12.79 -5.71 7.16
CA LYS A 133 12.36 -6.94 7.82
C LYS A 133 10.90 -7.20 7.47
N ASN A 134 10.57 -8.45 7.21
CA ASN A 134 9.21 -8.93 6.99
C ASN A 134 8.68 -9.77 8.17
N GLU A 135 9.37 -9.72 9.32
CA GLU A 135 9.02 -10.46 10.51
C GLU A 135 9.19 -9.65 11.80
N PHE A 136 8.37 -10.00 12.79
CA PHE A 136 8.54 -9.61 14.19
C PHE A 136 8.53 -10.88 15.05
N SER A 137 9.58 -11.08 15.83
CA SER A 137 9.74 -12.26 16.69
C SER A 137 9.83 -11.85 18.15
N MET A 138 9.14 -12.56 19.03
CA MET A 138 9.28 -12.44 20.48
C MET A 138 9.89 -13.73 21.02
N SER A 139 11.06 -13.64 21.66
CA SER A 139 11.81 -14.81 22.11
C SER A 139 12.66 -14.50 23.34
N PHE A 140 12.85 -15.52 24.18
CA PHE A 140 13.73 -15.54 25.33
C PHE A 140 14.78 -16.65 25.16
N PRO A 141 15.89 -16.66 25.91
CA PRO A 141 16.92 -17.71 25.80
C PRO A 141 16.40 -19.15 25.96
N PHE A 142 15.25 -19.32 26.60
CA PHE A 142 14.65 -20.61 26.93
C PHE A 142 13.31 -20.89 26.22
N PHE A 143 12.77 -19.94 25.46
CA PHE A 143 11.43 -20.10 24.86
C PHE A 143 11.17 -19.14 23.70
N HIS A 144 10.62 -19.64 22.61
CA HIS A 144 10.13 -18.84 21.49
C HIS A 144 8.63 -18.60 21.67
N VAL A 145 8.23 -17.33 21.82
CA VAL A 145 6.83 -16.97 22.10
C VAL A 145 6.02 -16.91 20.81
N LEU A 146 6.58 -16.27 19.79
CA LEU A 146 5.84 -15.79 18.64
C LEU A 146 6.80 -15.46 17.49
N SER A 147 6.43 -15.88 16.29
CA SER A 147 6.96 -15.36 15.03
C SER A 147 5.78 -14.88 14.19
N PHE A 148 5.76 -13.57 13.92
CA PHE A 148 4.78 -12.93 13.05
C PHE A 148 5.48 -12.56 11.74
N GLN A 149 4.85 -12.90 10.61
CA GLN A 149 5.37 -12.62 9.27
C GLN A 149 4.31 -11.91 8.44
N PHE A 150 4.77 -11.11 7.48
CA PHE A 150 3.92 -10.40 6.53
C PHE A 150 4.53 -10.38 5.14
N LEU A 151 3.68 -10.21 4.12
CA LEU A 151 4.13 -10.06 2.75
C LEU A 151 4.70 -8.66 2.54
N THR A 152 5.70 -8.53 1.68
CA THR A 152 6.31 -7.23 1.37
C THR A 152 6.35 -6.96 -0.13
N LEU A 153 6.12 -5.71 -0.50
CA LEU A 153 6.28 -5.19 -1.85
C LEU A 153 7.14 -3.93 -1.80
N THR A 154 8.38 -3.99 -2.29
CA THR A 154 9.23 -2.80 -2.41
C THR A 154 9.24 -2.30 -3.85
N LEU A 155 8.46 -1.27 -4.16
CA LEU A 155 8.29 -0.79 -5.54
C LEU A 155 9.61 -0.36 -6.18
N ARG A 156 10.48 0.31 -5.42
CA ARG A 156 11.80 0.78 -5.93
C ARG A 156 12.70 -0.36 -6.42
N LYS A 157 12.51 -1.58 -5.92
CA LYS A 157 13.26 -2.78 -6.34
C LYS A 157 12.72 -3.39 -7.64
N LEU A 158 11.52 -3.01 -8.07
CA LEU A 158 10.92 -3.48 -9.32
C LEU A 158 11.43 -2.64 -10.49
N ARG A 159 11.85 -3.30 -11.58
CA ARG A 159 12.27 -2.57 -12.79
C ARG A 159 11.04 -2.21 -13.60
N TRP A 160 10.81 -0.91 -13.78
CA TRP A 160 9.63 -0.39 -14.49
C TRP A 160 9.42 -1.00 -15.89
N ARG A 161 10.50 -1.36 -16.60
CA ARG A 161 10.45 -2.00 -17.93
C ARG A 161 9.77 -3.36 -17.95
N ASP A 162 9.74 -4.06 -16.83
CA ASP A 162 9.07 -5.36 -16.75
C ASP A 162 7.54 -5.20 -16.78
N PHE A 163 7.04 -3.97 -16.61
CA PHE A 163 5.62 -3.66 -16.42
C PHE A 163 4.97 -2.88 -17.57
N ILE A 164 5.75 -2.22 -18.44
CA ILE A 164 5.21 -1.32 -19.49
C ILE A 164 4.31 -2.02 -20.51
N HIS A 165 4.50 -3.32 -20.71
CA HIS A 165 3.68 -4.10 -21.64
C HIS A 165 2.45 -4.71 -20.97
N SER A 166 2.31 -4.59 -19.64
CA SER A 166 1.15 -5.07 -18.90
C SER A 166 -0.11 -4.28 -19.23
N ASN A 167 -1.24 -4.97 -19.32
CA ASN A 167 -2.56 -4.35 -19.43
C ASN A 167 -3.23 -4.15 -18.06
N ASN A 168 -2.42 -3.96 -17.02
CA ASN A 168 -2.88 -3.79 -15.63
C ASN A 168 -2.78 -2.30 -15.22
N PRO A 169 -3.86 -1.66 -14.75
CA PRO A 169 -3.90 -0.24 -14.39
C PRO A 169 -3.01 0.11 -13.20
N VAL A 170 -2.84 -0.81 -12.25
CA VAL A 170 -1.95 -0.64 -11.08
C VAL A 170 -0.49 -0.59 -11.54
N ALA A 171 -0.12 -1.40 -12.54
CA ALA A 171 1.21 -1.35 -13.14
C ALA A 171 1.52 0.04 -13.67
N ALA A 172 0.61 0.63 -14.46
CA ALA A 172 0.78 1.98 -14.99
C ALA A 172 0.89 3.03 -13.88
N ALA A 173 -0.03 3.01 -12.91
CA ALA A 173 -0.04 3.96 -11.80
C ALA A 173 1.27 3.96 -11.00
N LEU A 174 1.80 2.78 -10.70
CA LEU A 174 2.95 2.62 -9.82
C LEU A 174 4.29 2.67 -10.55
N LEU A 175 4.33 2.83 -11.88
CA LEU A 175 5.58 3.05 -12.63
C LEU A 175 6.44 4.17 -12.02
N CYS A 176 5.81 5.24 -11.51
CA CYS A 176 6.49 6.37 -10.89
C CYS A 176 7.27 6.02 -9.62
N LYS A 177 6.91 4.93 -8.94
CA LYS A 177 7.55 4.44 -7.72
C LYS A 177 8.50 3.27 -7.98
N MET A 178 8.58 2.80 -9.22
CA MET A 178 9.49 1.72 -9.61
C MET A 178 10.92 2.21 -9.84
N GLY A 179 11.85 1.27 -9.93
CA GLY A 179 13.27 1.53 -10.16
C GLY A 179 13.56 2.01 -11.59
N PHE A 180 13.62 3.33 -11.79
CA PHE A 180 14.20 3.98 -12.98
C PHE A 180 15.20 5.08 -12.61
N THR A 181 16.06 5.45 -13.57
CA THR A 181 17.02 6.56 -13.45
C THR A 181 16.43 7.85 -13.97
N GLU A 182 16.90 9.00 -13.49
CA GLU A 182 16.41 10.32 -13.91
C GLU A 182 16.43 10.52 -15.44
N ALA A 183 17.47 10.03 -16.12
CA ALA A 183 17.59 10.08 -17.58
C ALA A 183 16.47 9.32 -18.32
N LYS A 184 15.77 8.40 -17.64
CA LYS A 184 14.67 7.60 -18.20
C LYS A 184 13.29 8.19 -17.91
N ARG A 185 13.19 9.30 -17.16
CA ARG A 185 11.92 9.92 -16.77
C ARG A 185 10.98 10.20 -17.95
N VAL A 186 11.50 10.77 -19.03
CA VAL A 186 10.72 11.06 -20.26
C VAL A 186 10.23 9.78 -20.93
N GLU A 187 11.04 8.73 -20.95
CA GLU A 187 10.68 7.41 -21.49
C GLU A 187 9.55 6.78 -20.67
N VAL A 188 9.66 6.81 -19.34
CA VAL A 188 8.63 6.31 -18.43
C VAL A 188 7.30 7.05 -18.62
N LYS A 189 7.32 8.39 -18.74
CA LYS A 189 6.11 9.18 -19.03
C LYS A 189 5.44 8.77 -20.34
N LYS A 190 6.25 8.54 -21.39
CA LYS A 190 5.75 8.10 -22.69
C LYS A 190 5.10 6.72 -22.60
N GLU A 191 5.73 5.77 -21.92
CA GLU A 191 5.17 4.43 -21.73
C GLU A 191 3.90 4.45 -20.87
N PHE A 192 3.87 5.26 -19.81
CA PHE A 192 2.67 5.48 -19.02
C PHE A 192 1.48 5.95 -19.88
N LEU A 193 1.69 6.95 -20.74
CA LEU A 193 0.63 7.43 -21.65
C LEU A 193 0.21 6.36 -22.66
N ARG A 194 1.15 5.58 -23.20
CA ARG A 194 0.85 4.44 -24.08
C ARG A 194 0.01 3.38 -23.38
N MET A 195 0.34 3.06 -22.13
CA MET A 195 -0.42 2.13 -21.30
C MET A 195 -1.87 2.60 -21.11
N LEU A 196 -2.09 3.88 -20.79
CA LEU A 196 -3.43 4.46 -20.65
C LEU A 196 -4.26 4.35 -21.93
N VAL A 197 -3.67 4.68 -23.08
CA VAL A 197 -4.37 4.60 -24.38
C VAL A 197 -4.74 3.15 -24.72
N ARG A 198 -3.87 2.18 -24.39
CA ARG A 198 -4.12 0.76 -24.67
C ARG A 198 -5.24 0.17 -23.82
N MET A 199 -5.30 0.51 -22.53
CA MET A 199 -6.24 -0.11 -21.59
C MET A 199 -7.70 0.29 -21.81
N GLN A 200 -7.97 1.43 -22.45
CA GLN A 200 -9.34 1.93 -22.72
C GLN A 200 -10.24 1.91 -21.47
N LEU A 201 -9.71 2.38 -20.34
CA LEU A 201 -10.45 2.46 -19.09
C LEU A 201 -11.61 3.45 -19.20
N ASP A 202 -12.63 3.29 -18.36
CA ASP A 202 -13.66 4.32 -18.24
C ASP A 202 -13.06 5.65 -17.74
N PRO A 203 -13.73 6.79 -18.00
CA PRO A 203 -13.17 8.10 -17.69
C PRO A 203 -12.83 8.32 -16.20
N ALA A 204 -13.54 7.69 -15.26
CA ALA A 204 -13.26 7.86 -13.84
C ALA A 204 -11.99 7.10 -13.44
N ARG A 205 -11.90 5.83 -13.84
CA ARG A 205 -10.71 5.00 -13.63
C ARG A 205 -9.48 5.58 -14.32
N GLN A 206 -9.62 6.08 -15.54
CA GLN A 206 -8.51 6.72 -16.25
C GLN A 206 -8.01 7.98 -15.54
N ARG A 207 -8.90 8.81 -14.99
CA ARG A 207 -8.53 10.01 -14.21
C ARG A 207 -7.73 9.65 -12.95
N LEU A 208 -8.15 8.59 -12.25
CA LEU A 208 -7.43 8.08 -11.08
C LEU A 208 -5.99 7.70 -11.44
N ILE A 209 -5.80 6.88 -12.50
CA ILE A 209 -4.45 6.50 -12.93
C ILE A 209 -3.65 7.73 -13.37
N TYR A 210 -4.27 8.67 -14.10
CA TYR A 210 -3.62 9.89 -14.56
C TYR A 210 -3.08 10.76 -13.41
N GLY A 211 -3.68 10.70 -12.22
CA GLY A 211 -3.17 11.39 -11.02
C GLY A 211 -1.71 11.04 -10.69
N PHE A 212 -1.28 9.83 -11.02
CA PHE A 212 0.09 9.37 -10.79
C PHE A 212 1.12 9.91 -11.79
N LEU A 213 0.69 10.51 -12.90
CA LEU A 213 1.59 11.08 -13.91
C LEU A 213 2.52 12.16 -13.34
N LYS A 214 2.04 12.93 -12.34
CA LYS A 214 2.84 13.96 -11.65
C LYS A 214 4.01 13.36 -10.86
N GLY A 215 3.92 12.10 -10.46
CA GLY A 215 4.97 11.39 -9.74
C GLY A 215 6.08 10.87 -10.64
N ILE A 216 5.80 10.69 -11.95
CA ILE A 216 6.82 10.40 -12.96
C ILE A 216 7.54 11.70 -13.29
#